data_AF-W2QC26-F1
#
_entry.id   AF-W2QC26-F1
#
_cell.length_a   1.000
_cell.length_b   1.000
_cell.length_c   1.000
_cell.angle_alpha   90.00
_cell.angle_beta   90.00
_cell.angle_gamma   90.00
#
_symmetry.space_group_name_H-M   'P 1'
#
loop_
_entity.id
_entity.type
_entity.pdbx_description
1 polymer ?
#
loop_
_entity_poly.entity_id
_entity_poly.type
_entity_poly.pdbx_seq_one_letter_code
_entity_poly.pdbx_strand_id
1 'polypeptide(L)'
;MRFIFRQNAVRSYKYLPSSSGVRGRLEVSTALNLSCSGFLYNVMILVDVVLLIMHTWTSVELLERLVLPPLLRTPTKQEMRDLIKGEGRTTLFACSLIHSSPVAMLTVVSALLSWMLLLPHTAVWELSGDETSLSFAWIHTLLSGLRVWVLLLLSVHYLWGLFVFIDEGRAYMLATRTFVSSSELVAAVVVAGCLLRSRLLSILPMKHDMERQRIVDNAAFPGRSAISNAFEDRMHMLPSRVQSSVLWMIYAPLIELLFLSLFFVTIGLAARYLLHEYRRRRAKQAVTAADGGSVAGFSSAQAAMAGYKRLPLEELLDVPIRAKHIVRSGGIGGLEKTIGDEQFLWPVQYLLHGVLLENDRYLSTRRGFYRVLPIQECIDSNTGQQRNEAPVEETNGSPKRRRYTASVFN
;
A
#
# COMPACT_ATOMS: atom_id res chain seq x y z
N MET A 1 17.78 -2.48 -23.54
CA MET A 1 17.73 -1.35 -22.58
C MET A 1 18.65 -1.68 -21.40
N ARG A 2 19.39 -0.71 -20.84
CA ARG A 2 20.42 -0.99 -19.80
C ARG A 2 20.22 -0.10 -18.58
N PHE A 3 20.52 -0.66 -17.40
CA PHE A 3 20.70 0.04 -16.14
C PHE A 3 22.19 -0.03 -15.81
N ILE A 4 22.88 1.11 -15.75
CA ILE A 4 24.33 1.20 -15.57
C ILE A 4 24.60 1.68 -14.15
N PHE A 5 25.38 0.89 -13.44
CA PHE A 5 25.85 1.22 -12.10
C PHE A 5 27.36 1.38 -12.16
N ARG A 6 27.87 2.53 -11.71
CA ARG A 6 29.30 2.81 -11.56
C ARG A 6 29.61 3.06 -10.10
N GLN A 7 30.63 2.36 -9.63
CA GLN A 7 31.10 2.43 -8.26
C GLN A 7 32.59 2.77 -8.27
N ASN A 8 32.93 3.90 -7.66
CA ASN A 8 34.30 4.31 -7.39
C ASN A 8 34.51 4.27 -5.88
N ALA A 9 35.44 3.43 -5.41
CA ALA A 9 35.76 3.31 -4.00
C ALA A 9 37.23 3.65 -3.77
N VAL A 10 37.52 4.51 -2.81
CA VAL A 10 38.87 4.82 -2.33
C VAL A 10 38.96 4.38 -0.88
N ARG A 11 39.84 3.41 -0.59
CA ARG A 11 40.13 2.98 0.79
C ARG A 11 41.40 3.67 1.27
N SER A 12 41.26 4.48 2.32
CA SER A 12 42.37 5.07 3.05
C SER A 12 42.64 4.28 4.33
N TYR A 13 43.92 4.00 4.55
CA TYR A 13 44.40 3.27 5.71
C TYR A 13 45.23 4.23 6.56
N LYS A 14 44.76 4.51 7.78
CA LYS A 14 45.49 5.32 8.75
C LYS A 14 45.98 4.43 9.87
N TYR A 15 47.29 4.21 9.92
CA TYR A 15 47.91 3.48 11.02
C TYR A 15 48.12 4.42 12.21
N LEU A 16 47.45 4.12 13.32
CA LEU A 16 47.63 4.78 14.60
C LEU A 16 48.57 3.92 15.45
N PRO A 17 49.84 4.31 15.63
CA PRO A 17 50.77 3.59 16.48
C PRO A 17 50.26 3.57 17.93
N SER A 18 50.40 2.42 18.60
CA SER A 18 50.04 2.28 20.01
C SER A 18 51.06 3.02 20.88
N SER A 19 50.59 3.86 21.80
CA SER A 19 51.45 4.54 22.79
C SER A 19 52.06 3.59 23.82
N SER A 20 51.56 2.35 23.93
CA SER A 20 51.96 1.36 24.95
C SER A 20 52.52 0.05 24.37
N GLY A 21 52.82 0.00 23.08
CA GLY A 21 53.57 -1.11 22.45
C GLY A 21 52.79 -2.40 22.18
N VAL A 22 51.49 -2.50 22.49
CA VAL A 22 50.79 -3.82 22.43
C VAL A 22 49.96 -4.08 21.16
N ARG A 23 49.55 -3.07 20.38
CA ARG A 23 49.09 -3.24 18.97
C ARG A 23 48.64 -1.88 18.41
N GLY A 24 49.23 -1.44 17.30
CA GLY A 24 48.73 -0.26 16.59
C GLY A 24 47.31 -0.50 16.07
N ARG A 25 46.47 0.54 16.08
CA ARG A 25 45.11 0.51 15.52
C ARG A 25 45.18 0.94 14.06
N LEU A 26 44.65 0.14 13.16
CA LEU A 26 44.46 0.54 11.76
C LEU A 26 43.05 1.10 11.62
N GLU A 27 42.92 2.40 11.41
CA GLU A 27 41.66 3.00 10.98
C GLU A 27 41.54 2.86 9.47
N VAL A 28 40.49 2.17 9.03
CA VAL A 28 40.17 2.01 7.62
C VAL A 28 38.98 2.91 7.33
N SER A 29 39.16 3.89 6.44
CA SER A 29 38.07 4.72 5.94
C SER A 29 37.87 4.45 4.46
N THR A 30 36.64 4.19 4.05
CA THR A 30 36.28 3.98 2.65
C THR A 30 35.42 5.13 2.16
N ALA A 31 35.92 5.91 1.21
CA ALA A 31 35.11 6.89 0.48
C ALA A 31 34.50 6.22 -0.75
N LEU A 32 33.18 6.27 -0.88
CA LEU A 32 32.41 5.69 -1.98
C LEU A 32 31.74 6.78 -2.79
N ASN A 33 31.97 6.76 -4.10
CA ASN A 33 31.21 7.54 -5.06
C ASN A 33 30.43 6.58 -5.97
N LEU A 34 29.11 6.72 -5.97
CA LEU A 34 28.18 5.83 -6.64
C LEU A 34 27.36 6.65 -7.63
N SER A 35 27.29 6.18 -8.87
CA SER A 35 26.44 6.80 -9.89
C SER A 35 25.61 5.74 -10.62
N CYS A 36 24.32 6.04 -10.76
CA CYS A 36 23.37 5.26 -11.54
C CYS A 36 23.02 6.04 -12.81
N SER A 37 23.02 5.37 -13.96
CA SER A 37 22.73 5.98 -15.25
C SER A 37 22.16 4.95 -16.23
N GLY A 38 21.75 5.39 -17.42
CA GLY A 38 21.28 4.52 -18.49
C GLY A 38 19.78 4.61 -18.75
N PHE A 39 19.35 3.96 -19.83
CA PHE A 39 17.97 4.09 -20.33
C PHE A 39 16.92 3.67 -19.29
N LEU A 40 17.11 2.52 -18.61
CA LEU A 40 16.15 2.04 -17.62
C LEU A 40 16.07 2.95 -16.39
N TYR A 41 17.19 3.59 -16.02
CA TYR A 41 17.22 4.58 -14.94
C TYR A 41 16.45 5.85 -15.32
N ASN A 42 16.59 6.32 -16.56
CA ASN A 42 15.81 7.45 -17.06
C ASN A 42 14.30 7.14 -17.11
N VAL A 43 13.93 5.91 -17.53
CA VAL A 43 12.53 5.45 -17.51
C VAL A 43 11.98 5.43 -16.08
N MET A 44 12.76 4.92 -15.12
CA MET A 44 12.38 4.93 -13.70
C MET A 44 12.10 6.36 -13.21
N ILE A 45 13.00 7.32 -13.49
CA ILE A 45 12.81 8.73 -13.13
C ILE A 45 11.54 9.29 -13.78
N LEU A 46 11.33 9.02 -15.08
CA LEU A 46 10.14 9.49 -15.79
C LEU A 46 8.85 8.96 -15.15
N VAL A 47 8.79 7.66 -14.86
CA VAL A 47 7.64 7.04 -14.19
C VAL A 47 7.42 7.64 -12.81
N ASP A 48 8.49 7.83 -12.02
CA ASP A 48 8.41 8.42 -10.69
C ASP A 48 7.93 9.88 -10.73
N VAL A 49 8.35 10.66 -11.74
CA VAL A 49 7.86 12.04 -11.96
C VAL A 49 6.37 12.04 -12.32
N VAL A 50 5.94 11.13 -13.20
CA VAL A 50 4.51 11.01 -13.56
C VAL A 50 3.68 10.62 -12.32
N LEU A 51 4.14 9.63 -11.54
CA LEU A 51 3.49 9.24 -10.30
C LEU A 51 3.45 10.39 -9.29
N LEU A 52 4.54 11.13 -9.15
CA LEU A 52 4.61 12.30 -8.27
C LEU A 52 3.59 13.36 -8.69
N ILE A 53 3.49 13.69 -9.98
CA ILE A 53 2.51 14.66 -10.50
C ILE A 53 1.07 14.18 -10.22
N MET A 54 0.79 12.88 -10.41
CA MET A 54 -0.55 12.33 -10.13
C MET A 54 -0.88 12.37 -8.64
N HIS A 55 0.08 12.03 -7.77
CA HIS A 55 -0.09 12.10 -6.33
C HIS A 55 -0.20 13.53 -5.81
N THR A 56 0.56 14.49 -6.35
CA THR A 56 0.44 15.91 -5.97
C THR A 56 -0.87 16.49 -6.44
N TRP A 57 -1.29 16.23 -7.68
CA TRP A 57 -2.59 16.68 -8.18
C TRP A 57 -3.72 16.18 -7.30
N THR A 58 -3.75 14.88 -7.00
CA THR A 58 -4.79 14.30 -6.15
C THR A 58 -4.74 14.82 -4.72
N SER A 59 -3.56 15.12 -4.19
CA SER A 59 -3.39 15.73 -2.88
C SER A 59 -3.92 17.17 -2.85
N VAL A 60 -3.68 17.95 -3.91
CA VAL A 60 -4.24 19.30 -4.09
C VAL A 60 -5.77 19.25 -4.21
N GLU A 61 -6.32 18.32 -4.99
CA GLU A 61 -7.78 18.14 -5.11
C GLU A 61 -8.42 17.78 -3.77
N LEU A 62 -7.79 16.90 -2.98
CA LEU A 62 -8.26 16.57 -1.63
C LEU A 62 -8.12 17.76 -0.67
N LEU A 63 -7.03 18.52 -0.76
CA LEU A 63 -6.83 19.71 0.05
C LEU A 63 -7.93 20.74 -0.23
N GLU A 64 -8.17 21.06 -1.51
CA GLU A 64 -9.15 22.04 -1.96
C GLU A 64 -10.59 21.63 -1.64
N ARG A 65 -10.94 20.35 -1.82
CA ARG A 65 -12.33 19.87 -1.70
C ARG A 65 -12.71 19.38 -0.31
N LEU A 66 -11.75 18.93 0.51
CA LEU A 66 -12.03 18.34 1.81
C LEU A 66 -11.45 19.08 3.00
N VAL A 67 -10.27 19.70 2.85
CA VAL A 67 -9.57 20.32 3.98
C VAL A 67 -9.85 21.82 4.04
N LEU A 68 -9.85 22.50 2.90
CA LEU A 68 -10.08 23.93 2.79
C LEU A 68 -11.51 24.36 3.19
N PRO A 69 -12.59 23.68 2.75
CA PRO A 69 -13.96 24.09 3.06
C PRO A 69 -14.30 24.09 4.56
N PRO A 70 -13.93 23.07 5.38
CA PRO A 70 -14.16 23.12 6.84
C PRO A 70 -13.19 24.04 7.60
N LEU A 71 -12.11 24.51 6.97
CA LEU A 71 -11.23 25.55 7.53
C LEU A 71 -11.77 26.96 7.26
N LEU A 72 -12.38 27.18 6.09
CA LEU A 72 -12.94 28.45 5.66
C LEU A 72 -14.38 28.67 6.15
N ARG A 73 -15.13 27.59 6.36
CA ARG A 73 -16.50 27.60 6.91
C ARG A 73 -16.45 27.15 8.36
N THR A 74 -17.25 27.76 9.24
CA THR A 74 -17.41 27.27 10.61
C THR A 74 -17.95 25.83 10.55
N PRO A 75 -17.16 24.81 10.94
CA PRO A 75 -17.58 23.42 10.79
C PRO A 75 -18.78 23.17 11.68
N THR A 76 -19.81 22.51 11.16
CA THR A 76 -20.93 22.13 12.02
C THR A 76 -20.45 21.12 13.07
N LYS A 77 -21.01 21.17 14.28
CA LYS A 77 -20.68 20.24 15.39
C LYS A 77 -20.87 18.76 15.01
N GLN A 78 -21.60 18.48 13.91
CA GLN A 78 -21.81 17.14 13.36
C GLN A 78 -20.61 16.70 12.51
N GLU A 79 -20.19 17.52 11.54
CA GLU A 79 -19.04 17.25 10.66
C GLU A 79 -17.73 17.09 11.44
N MET A 80 -17.52 17.95 12.44
CA MET A 80 -16.34 17.89 13.30
C MET A 80 -16.33 16.60 14.14
N ARG A 81 -17.51 16.12 14.58
CA ARG A 81 -17.65 14.83 15.26
C ARG A 81 -17.42 13.65 14.32
N ASP A 82 -17.90 13.77 13.08
CA ASP A 82 -17.77 12.76 12.05
C ASP A 82 -16.32 12.61 11.56
N LEU A 83 -15.56 13.70 11.49
CA LEU A 83 -14.12 13.69 11.18
C LEU A 83 -13.25 13.11 12.32
N ILE A 84 -13.69 13.27 13.57
CA ILE A 84 -12.99 12.76 14.76
C ILE A 84 -13.37 11.29 15.03
N LYS A 85 -14.63 10.90 14.78
CA LYS A 85 -15.14 9.53 14.99
C LYS A 85 -14.92 8.61 13.79
N GLY A 86 -15.06 9.12 12.57
CA GLY A 86 -14.63 8.41 11.37
C GLY A 86 -13.11 8.39 11.30
N GLU A 87 -12.53 7.46 10.54
CA GLU A 87 -11.09 7.38 10.29
C GLU A 87 -10.46 8.67 9.67
N GLY A 88 -11.24 9.75 9.49
CA GLY A 88 -11.13 10.77 8.47
C GLY A 88 -10.14 11.91 8.67
N ARG A 89 -9.05 11.72 9.41
CA ARG A 89 -7.90 12.66 9.32
C ARG A 89 -6.63 11.96 8.85
N THR A 90 -6.27 10.85 9.49
CA THR A 90 -5.09 10.07 9.08
C THR A 90 -5.31 9.34 7.76
N THR A 91 -6.55 8.90 7.50
CA THR A 91 -6.88 8.20 6.25
C THR A 91 -7.08 9.10 5.05
N LEU A 92 -7.44 10.38 5.23
CA LEU A 92 -7.55 11.33 4.12
C LEU A 92 -6.22 11.54 3.42
N PHE A 93 -5.12 11.60 4.18
CA PHE A 93 -3.76 11.65 3.64
C PHE A 93 -3.26 10.28 3.16
N ALA A 94 -3.89 9.19 3.60
CA ALA A 94 -3.58 7.83 3.16
C ALA A 94 -4.44 7.37 1.97
N CYS A 95 -5.31 8.23 1.42
CA CYS A 95 -6.14 7.94 0.24
C CYS A 95 -5.26 7.72 -0.99
N SER A 96 -4.75 6.51 -1.13
CA SER A 96 -3.84 6.13 -2.21
C SER A 96 -4.60 5.94 -3.53
N LEU A 97 -3.99 6.34 -4.64
CA LEU A 97 -4.45 6.09 -6.01
C LEU A 97 -4.35 4.61 -6.43
N ILE A 98 -4.10 3.69 -5.50
CA ILE A 98 -3.80 2.28 -5.77
C ILE A 98 -4.98 1.56 -6.42
N HIS A 99 -6.21 2.05 -6.26
CA HIS A 99 -7.38 1.52 -6.93
C HIS A 99 -7.49 1.91 -8.42
N SER A 100 -6.73 2.90 -8.88
CA SER A 100 -6.64 3.24 -10.30
C SER A 100 -5.68 2.27 -10.99
N SER A 101 -6.21 1.40 -11.86
CA SER A 101 -5.44 0.40 -12.61
C SER A 101 -4.17 0.95 -13.29
N PRO A 102 -4.19 2.08 -14.03
CA PRO A 102 -2.97 2.60 -14.65
C PRO A 102 -1.95 3.09 -13.63
N VAL A 103 -2.39 3.69 -12.51
CA VAL A 103 -1.47 4.12 -11.44
C VAL A 103 -0.89 2.90 -10.74
N ALA A 104 -1.69 1.86 -10.48
CA ALA A 104 -1.22 0.59 -9.94
C ALA A 104 -0.16 -0.07 -10.84
N MET A 105 -0.35 -0.07 -12.16
CA MET A 105 0.64 -0.60 -13.10
C MET A 105 1.94 0.22 -13.08
N LEU A 106 1.83 1.55 -13.08
CA LEU A 106 3.00 2.44 -13.01
C LEU A 106 3.75 2.27 -11.68
N THR A 107 3.06 2.09 -10.55
CA THR A 107 3.70 1.83 -9.25
C THR A 107 4.39 0.47 -9.20
N VAL A 108 3.83 -0.57 -9.82
CA VAL A 108 4.52 -1.87 -9.98
C VAL A 108 5.81 -1.69 -10.77
N VAL A 109 5.74 -1.02 -11.93
CA VAL A 109 6.92 -0.78 -12.78
C VAL A 109 7.98 0.04 -12.05
N SER A 110 7.58 1.13 -11.38
CA SER A 110 8.47 1.96 -10.56
C SER A 110 9.13 1.14 -9.44
N ALA A 111 8.37 0.30 -8.73
CA ALA A 111 8.90 -0.51 -7.64
C ALA A 111 9.87 -1.59 -8.14
N LEU A 112 9.58 -2.26 -9.26
CA LEU A 112 10.47 -3.26 -9.87
C LEU A 112 11.75 -2.64 -10.41
N LEU A 113 11.70 -1.42 -10.95
CA LEU A 113 12.89 -0.68 -11.39
C LEU A 113 13.68 -0.14 -10.19
N SER A 114 12.99 0.38 -9.18
CA SER A 114 13.59 0.84 -7.92
C SER A 114 14.30 -0.29 -7.18
N TRP A 115 13.85 -1.54 -7.32
CA TRP A 115 14.56 -2.69 -6.74
C TRP A 115 16.01 -2.81 -7.23
N MET A 116 16.30 -2.39 -8.47
CA MET A 116 17.68 -2.38 -8.98
C MET A 116 18.58 -1.39 -8.22
N LEU A 117 18.02 -0.38 -7.55
CA LEU A 117 18.76 0.54 -6.68
C LEU A 117 19.23 -0.13 -5.38
N LEU A 118 18.71 -1.31 -5.04
CA LEU A 118 19.22 -2.09 -3.91
C LEU A 118 20.71 -2.42 -4.08
N LEU A 119 21.18 -2.67 -5.31
CA LEU A 119 22.58 -2.97 -5.59
C LEU A 119 23.53 -1.87 -5.09
N PRO A 120 23.35 -0.57 -5.47
CA PRO A 120 24.11 0.53 -4.89
C PRO A 120 24.09 0.55 -3.37
N HIS A 121 22.92 0.32 -2.75
CA HIS A 121 22.78 0.38 -1.29
C HIS A 121 23.51 -0.76 -0.59
N THR A 122 23.43 -1.99 -1.13
CA THR A 122 24.22 -3.12 -0.63
C THR A 122 25.73 -2.91 -0.82
N ALA A 123 26.14 -2.17 -1.86
CA ALA A 123 27.54 -1.80 -2.06
C ALA A 123 28.03 -0.80 -1.00
N VAL A 124 27.23 0.22 -0.68
CA VAL A 124 27.53 1.14 0.45
C VAL A 124 27.72 0.34 1.73
N TRP A 125 26.82 -0.60 1.97
CA TRP A 125 26.83 -1.43 3.17
C TRP A 125 28.10 -2.30 3.28
N GLU A 126 28.41 -3.11 2.27
CA GLU A 126 29.58 -4.03 2.29
C GLU A 126 30.89 -3.27 2.51
N LEU A 127 31.00 -2.06 1.98
CA LEU A 127 32.23 -1.27 2.03
C LEU A 127 32.29 -0.25 3.19
N SER A 128 31.17 0.06 3.84
CA SER A 128 31.13 0.98 4.98
C SER A 128 31.82 0.45 6.23
N GLY A 129 32.08 -0.86 6.34
CA GLY A 129 33.02 -1.45 7.30
C GLY A 129 32.72 -1.27 8.80
N ASP A 130 31.69 -0.50 9.17
CA ASP A 130 31.29 -0.30 10.55
C ASP A 130 30.49 -1.52 11.05
N GLU A 131 31.22 -2.47 11.66
CA GLU A 131 30.67 -3.64 12.34
C GLU A 131 29.94 -3.29 13.66
N THR A 132 29.94 -2.02 14.06
CA THR A 132 29.28 -1.57 15.29
C THR A 132 27.76 -1.37 15.09
N SER A 133 27.02 -1.78 16.10
CA SER A 133 25.57 -1.79 16.20
C SER A 133 24.90 -0.53 15.64
N LEU A 134 23.97 -0.71 14.69
CA LEU A 134 23.15 0.33 14.05
C LEU A 134 23.92 1.33 13.14
N SER A 135 24.81 0.84 12.28
CA SER A 135 25.37 1.67 11.20
C SER A 135 24.25 2.35 10.39
N PHE A 136 24.41 3.65 10.12
CA PHE A 136 23.50 4.46 9.31
C PHE A 136 23.21 3.82 7.94
N ALA A 137 24.18 3.09 7.38
CA ALA A 137 24.02 2.33 6.15
C ALA A 137 22.91 1.26 6.26
N TRP A 138 22.62 0.75 7.45
CA TRP A 138 21.63 -0.31 7.70
C TRP A 138 20.24 0.26 7.53
N ILE A 139 20.03 1.40 8.19
CA ILE A 139 18.79 2.16 8.14
C ILE A 139 18.54 2.57 6.70
N HIS A 140 19.55 3.06 5.98
CA HIS A 140 19.40 3.42 4.57
C HIS A 140 19.05 2.23 3.66
N THR A 141 19.68 1.08 3.87
CA THR A 141 19.39 -0.13 3.07
C THR A 141 17.99 -0.65 3.36
N LEU A 142 17.58 -0.63 4.63
CA LEU A 142 16.24 -1.03 5.08
C LEU A 142 15.16 -0.04 4.59
N LEU A 143 15.44 1.26 4.60
CA LEU A 143 14.55 2.30 4.08
C LEU A 143 14.43 2.24 2.55
N SER A 144 15.47 1.79 1.85
CA SER A 144 15.39 1.52 0.41
C SER A 144 14.56 0.26 0.12
N GLY A 145 14.75 -0.80 0.92
CA GLY A 145 13.91 -2.01 0.91
C GLY A 145 12.45 -1.74 1.30
N LEU A 146 12.18 -0.68 2.07
CA LEU A 146 10.83 -0.25 2.43
C LEU A 146 9.99 -0.03 1.17
N ARG A 147 10.54 0.47 0.06
CA ARG A 147 9.79 0.65 -1.22
C ARG A 147 9.05 -0.61 -1.70
N VAL A 148 9.49 -1.81 -1.28
CA VAL A 148 8.81 -3.08 -1.57
C VAL A 148 7.43 -3.21 -0.90
N TRP A 149 7.15 -2.46 0.17
CA TRP A 149 5.85 -2.49 0.85
C TRP A 149 4.69 -2.13 -0.09
N VAL A 150 4.93 -1.31 -1.11
CA VAL A 150 3.92 -0.97 -2.13
C VAL A 150 3.55 -2.20 -2.96
N LEU A 151 4.52 -3.05 -3.32
CA LEU A 151 4.28 -4.32 -4.01
C LEU A 151 3.51 -5.30 -3.12
N LEU A 152 3.81 -5.35 -1.82
CA LEU A 152 3.05 -6.14 -0.86
C LEU A 152 1.59 -5.64 -0.77
N LEU A 153 1.39 -4.33 -0.65
CA LEU A 153 0.06 -3.74 -0.60
C LEU A 153 -0.77 -4.07 -1.86
N LEU A 154 -0.18 -3.92 -3.04
CA LEU A 154 -0.80 -4.30 -4.31
C LEU A 154 -1.12 -5.80 -4.35
N SER A 155 -0.19 -6.65 -3.92
CA SER A 155 -0.39 -8.11 -3.90
C SER A 155 -1.55 -8.50 -2.98
N VAL A 156 -1.61 -7.93 -1.78
CA VAL A 156 -2.73 -8.14 -0.85
C VAL A 156 -4.04 -7.64 -1.48
N HIS A 157 -4.03 -6.48 -2.15
CA HIS A 157 -5.22 -5.94 -2.81
C HIS A 157 -5.74 -6.85 -3.93
N TYR A 158 -4.86 -7.36 -4.81
CA TYR A 158 -5.24 -8.26 -5.89
C TYR A 158 -5.72 -9.62 -5.39
N LEU A 159 -4.98 -10.24 -4.46
CA LEU A 159 -5.36 -11.53 -3.87
C LEU A 159 -6.70 -11.44 -3.14
N TRP A 160 -6.90 -10.35 -2.40
CA TRP A 160 -8.16 -10.11 -1.72
C TRP A 160 -9.30 -9.80 -2.71
N GLY A 161 -9.02 -9.04 -3.78
CA GLY A 161 -9.98 -8.79 -4.85
C GLY A 161 -10.48 -10.07 -5.52
N LEU A 162 -9.58 -11.04 -5.76
CA LEU A 162 -9.95 -12.36 -6.27
C LEU A 162 -10.85 -13.12 -5.27
N PHE A 163 -10.54 -13.04 -3.98
CA PHE A 163 -11.36 -13.66 -2.95
C PHE A 163 -12.77 -13.05 -2.85
N VAL A 164 -12.87 -11.72 -2.94
CA VAL A 164 -14.15 -11.00 -2.98
C VAL A 164 -14.96 -11.38 -4.21
N PHE A 165 -14.31 -11.56 -5.37
CA PHE A 165 -14.99 -11.99 -6.59
C PHE A 165 -15.61 -13.39 -6.48
N ILE A 166 -14.99 -14.29 -5.70
CA ILE A 166 -15.52 -15.65 -5.49
C ILE A 166 -16.72 -15.66 -4.52
N ASP A 167 -16.62 -14.97 -3.38
CA ASP A 167 -17.68 -14.91 -2.38
C ASP A 167 -17.66 -13.59 -1.59
N GLU A 168 -18.48 -12.64 -2.03
CA GLU A 168 -18.60 -11.32 -1.42
C GLU A 168 -19.08 -11.38 0.04
N GLY A 169 -20.01 -12.29 0.35
CA GLY A 169 -20.62 -12.39 1.68
C GLY A 169 -19.63 -12.89 2.73
N ARG A 170 -18.85 -13.92 2.38
CA ARG A 170 -17.76 -14.40 3.26
C ARG A 170 -16.61 -13.41 3.34
N ALA A 171 -16.27 -12.74 2.25
CA ALA A 171 -15.25 -11.70 2.24
C ALA A 171 -15.63 -10.53 3.16
N TYR A 172 -16.87 -10.06 3.12
CA TYR A 172 -17.35 -9.04 4.04
C TYR A 172 -17.26 -9.49 5.51
N MET A 173 -17.67 -10.73 5.81
CA MET A 173 -17.60 -11.28 7.17
C MET A 173 -16.17 -11.40 7.71
N LEU A 174 -15.21 -11.69 6.84
CA LEU A 174 -13.78 -11.73 7.19
C LEU A 174 -13.21 -10.31 7.31
N ALA A 175 -13.44 -9.42 6.33
CA ALA A 175 -12.93 -8.05 6.35
C ALA A 175 -13.42 -7.24 7.57
N THR A 176 -14.65 -7.49 8.03
CA THR A 176 -15.19 -6.86 9.25
C THR A 176 -14.49 -7.30 10.54
N ARG A 177 -13.91 -8.51 10.56
CA ARG A 177 -13.32 -9.12 11.77
C ARG A 177 -11.79 -9.11 11.78
N THR A 178 -11.18 -9.23 10.61
CA THR A 178 -9.74 -9.38 10.43
C THR A 178 -9.26 -8.42 9.36
N PHE A 179 -9.20 -7.14 9.72
CA PHE A 179 -8.55 -6.13 8.89
C PHE A 179 -7.04 -6.11 9.16
N VAL A 180 -6.25 -5.63 8.19
CA VAL A 180 -4.80 -5.43 8.31
C VAL A 180 -4.53 -3.94 8.24
N SER A 181 -3.68 -3.42 9.13
CA SER A 181 -3.30 -2.01 9.04
C SER A 181 -2.16 -1.76 8.04
N SER A 182 -2.09 -0.57 7.44
CA SER A 182 -0.96 -0.21 6.55
C SER A 182 0.39 -0.29 7.29
N SER A 183 0.43 0.05 8.58
CA SER A 183 1.63 -0.06 9.40
C SER A 183 2.02 -1.51 9.69
N GLU A 184 1.06 -2.43 9.81
CA GLU A 184 1.34 -3.88 9.90
C GLU A 184 1.96 -4.41 8.62
N LEU A 185 1.52 -3.94 7.44
CA LEU A 185 2.15 -4.33 6.18
C LEU A 185 3.60 -3.86 6.11
N VAL A 186 3.88 -2.62 6.50
CA VAL A 186 5.25 -2.11 6.59
C VAL A 186 6.07 -2.91 7.59
N ALA A 187 5.52 -3.20 8.78
CA ALA A 187 6.18 -4.01 9.79
C ALA A 187 6.49 -5.43 9.27
N ALA A 188 5.58 -6.06 8.53
CA ALA A 188 5.80 -7.37 7.93
C ALA A 188 6.97 -7.38 6.93
N VAL A 189 7.10 -6.33 6.11
CA VAL A 189 8.25 -6.17 5.20
C VAL A 189 9.55 -5.97 5.98
N VAL A 190 9.53 -5.15 7.03
CA VAL A 190 10.72 -4.92 7.87
C VAL A 190 11.18 -6.21 8.55
N VAL A 191 10.26 -6.97 9.15
CA VAL A 191 10.57 -8.25 9.79
C VAL A 191 11.11 -9.25 8.76
N ALA A 192 10.47 -9.37 7.60
CA ALA A 192 10.93 -10.24 6.52
C ALA A 192 12.32 -9.83 6.01
N GLY A 193 12.58 -8.52 5.86
CA GLY A 193 13.88 -7.97 5.44
C GLY A 193 14.99 -8.23 6.45
N CYS A 194 14.69 -8.18 7.75
CA CYS A 194 15.63 -8.56 8.81
C CYS A 194 16.01 -10.04 8.74
N LEU A 195 15.05 -10.93 8.47
CA LEU A 195 15.30 -12.37 8.33
C LEU A 195 16.08 -12.70 7.04
N LEU A 196 15.78 -12.03 5.93
CA LEU A 196 16.49 -12.20 4.65
C LEU A 196 17.77 -11.36 4.56
N ARG A 197 18.22 -10.73 5.64
CA ARG A 197 19.38 -9.82 5.62
C ARG A 197 20.61 -10.45 4.97
N SER A 198 21.01 -11.65 5.39
CA SER A 198 22.17 -12.33 4.82
C SER A 198 22.03 -12.56 3.31
N ARG A 199 20.82 -12.92 2.87
CA ARG A 199 20.50 -13.15 1.46
C ARG A 199 20.56 -11.86 0.65
N LEU A 200 19.96 -10.77 1.15
CA LEU A 200 19.99 -9.45 0.51
C LEU A 200 21.42 -8.91 0.38
N LEU A 201 22.25 -9.12 1.40
CA LEU A 201 23.65 -8.70 1.38
C LEU A 201 24.51 -9.55 0.43
N SER A 202 24.13 -10.80 0.16
CA SER A 202 24.87 -11.67 -0.75
C SER A 202 24.66 -11.35 -2.24
N ILE A 203 23.68 -10.52 -2.59
CA ILE A 203 23.33 -10.24 -4.00
C ILE A 203 24.51 -9.65 -4.77
N LEU A 204 25.14 -8.62 -4.19
CA LEU A 204 26.23 -7.91 -4.84
C LEU A 204 27.49 -8.77 -5.03
N PRO A 205 28.05 -9.45 -4.01
CA PRO A 205 29.21 -10.32 -4.22
C PRO A 205 28.89 -11.46 -5.19
N MET A 206 27.71 -12.08 -5.07
CA MET A 206 27.32 -13.17 -5.97
C MET A 206 27.17 -12.70 -7.43
N LYS A 207 26.68 -11.47 -7.64
CA LYS A 207 26.65 -10.85 -8.97
C LYS A 207 28.07 -10.64 -9.51
N HIS A 208 28.98 -10.08 -8.70
CA HIS A 208 30.38 -9.87 -9.12
C HIS A 208 31.07 -11.20 -9.50
N ASP A 209 30.79 -12.27 -8.76
CA ASP A 209 31.33 -13.60 -9.03
C ASP A 209 30.75 -14.20 -10.33
N MET A 210 29.43 -14.09 -10.53
CA MET A 210 28.76 -14.59 -11.75
C MET A 210 29.21 -13.85 -13.01
N GLU A 211 29.46 -12.54 -12.89
CA GLU A 211 29.92 -11.70 -13.99
C GLU A 211 31.45 -11.67 -14.12
N ARG A 212 32.18 -12.41 -13.27
CA ARG A 212 33.65 -12.43 -13.20
C ARG A 212 34.31 -11.05 -13.09
N GLN A 213 33.59 -10.07 -12.51
CA GLN A 213 34.12 -8.72 -12.28
C GLN A 213 35.23 -8.69 -11.24
N ARG A 214 35.24 -9.68 -10.35
CA ARG A 214 36.12 -9.76 -9.19
C ARG A 214 36.73 -11.15 -9.13
N ILE A 215 38.04 -11.22 -9.02
CA ILE A 215 38.78 -12.47 -8.80
C ILE A 215 39.30 -12.42 -7.37
N VAL A 216 38.97 -13.46 -6.59
CA VAL A 216 39.45 -13.63 -5.23
C VAL A 216 40.52 -14.71 -5.22
N ASP A 217 41.73 -14.33 -4.85
CA ASP A 217 42.87 -15.23 -4.66
C ASP A 217 43.14 -15.41 -3.17
N ASN A 218 42.83 -16.60 -2.67
CA ASN A 218 43.08 -17.02 -1.29
C ASN A 218 44.35 -17.86 -1.16
N ALA A 219 44.96 -18.26 -2.28
CA ALA A 219 46.13 -19.15 -2.30
C ALA A 219 47.43 -18.36 -2.19
N ALA A 220 47.51 -17.19 -2.83
CA ALA A 220 48.70 -16.35 -2.79
C ALA A 220 49.00 -15.75 -1.39
N PHE A 221 47.99 -15.63 -0.52
CA PHE A 221 48.14 -15.02 0.81
C PHE A 221 47.47 -15.86 1.90
N PRO A 222 48.18 -16.80 2.54
CA PRO A 222 47.62 -17.62 3.61
C PRO A 222 46.98 -16.78 4.73
N GLY A 223 45.70 -17.01 5.00
CA GLY A 223 44.92 -16.28 6.02
C GLY A 223 44.42 -14.89 5.56
N ARG A 224 44.60 -14.52 4.29
CA ARG A 224 44.07 -13.27 3.70
C ARG A 224 43.48 -13.55 2.32
N SER A 225 42.48 -12.77 1.92
CA SER A 225 41.94 -12.82 0.57
C SER A 225 42.49 -11.63 -0.23
N ALA A 226 43.25 -11.91 -1.29
CA ALA A 226 43.58 -10.91 -2.29
C ALA A 226 42.43 -10.80 -3.28
N ILE A 227 42.10 -9.57 -3.62
CA ILE A 227 40.93 -9.27 -4.43
C ILE A 227 41.40 -8.39 -5.58
N SER A 228 41.22 -8.86 -6.80
CA SER A 228 41.51 -8.10 -8.01
C SER A 228 40.23 -7.84 -8.79
N ASN A 229 40.13 -6.65 -9.39
CA ASN A 229 39.07 -6.35 -10.35
C ASN A 229 39.52 -6.85 -11.71
N ALA A 230 38.75 -7.77 -12.30
CA ALA A 230 38.92 -8.20 -13.68
C ALA A 230 37.80 -7.57 -14.49
N PHE A 231 38.08 -6.45 -15.15
CA PHE A 231 37.14 -5.89 -16.11
C PHE A 231 37.35 -6.60 -17.44
N GLU A 232 36.44 -7.50 -17.81
CA GLU A 232 36.47 -8.15 -19.11
C GLU A 232 35.56 -7.40 -20.08
N ASP A 233 36.12 -6.79 -21.13
CA ASP A 233 35.39 -6.04 -22.16
C ASP A 233 34.26 -6.86 -22.83
N ARG A 234 34.33 -8.20 -22.73
CA ARG A 234 33.33 -9.16 -23.22
C ARG A 234 32.04 -9.22 -22.41
N MET A 235 31.95 -8.49 -21.29
CA MET A 235 30.73 -8.35 -20.50
C MET A 235 29.53 -7.87 -21.31
N HIS A 236 29.77 -7.10 -22.36
CA HIS A 236 28.73 -6.66 -23.30
C HIS A 236 28.25 -7.76 -24.27
N MET A 237 28.96 -8.90 -24.33
CA MET A 237 28.66 -10.07 -25.17
C MET A 237 28.29 -11.32 -24.35
N LEU A 238 28.00 -11.18 -23.04
CA LEU A 238 27.52 -12.30 -22.24
C LEU A 238 26.34 -13.01 -22.94
N PRO A 239 26.37 -14.35 -23.09
CA PRO A 239 25.26 -15.09 -23.67
C PRO A 239 23.97 -14.77 -22.92
N SER A 240 22.86 -14.64 -23.66
CA SER A 240 21.53 -14.30 -23.11
C SER A 240 21.15 -15.15 -21.89
N ARG A 241 21.53 -16.43 -21.89
CA ARG A 241 21.30 -17.37 -20.77
C ARG A 241 21.97 -16.92 -19.46
N VAL A 242 23.19 -16.38 -19.52
CA VAL A 242 23.92 -15.90 -18.33
C VAL A 242 23.26 -14.60 -17.82
N GLN A 243 22.82 -13.72 -18.71
CA GLN A 243 22.10 -12.50 -18.34
C GLN A 243 20.78 -12.80 -17.63
N SER A 244 19.99 -13.77 -18.12
CA SER A 244 18.77 -14.22 -17.45
C SER A 244 19.04 -14.81 -16.07
N SER A 245 20.13 -15.56 -15.91
CA SER A 245 20.52 -16.13 -14.62
C SER A 245 20.92 -15.05 -13.61
N VAL A 246 21.63 -14.01 -14.04
CA VAL A 246 21.99 -12.87 -13.18
C VAL A 246 20.75 -12.07 -12.79
N LEU A 247 19.84 -11.80 -13.73
CA LEU A 247 18.57 -11.13 -13.43
C LEU A 247 17.73 -11.93 -12.42
N TRP A 248 17.63 -13.25 -12.60
CA TRP A 248 16.95 -14.12 -11.66
C TRP A 248 17.60 -14.06 -10.27
N MET A 249 18.94 -14.05 -10.20
CA MET A 249 19.66 -13.90 -8.93
C MET A 249 19.30 -12.60 -8.19
N ILE A 250 19.11 -11.50 -8.93
CA ILE A 250 18.77 -10.19 -8.36
C ILE A 250 17.30 -10.13 -7.91
N TYR A 251 16.38 -10.75 -8.65
CA TYR A 251 14.93 -10.69 -8.37
C TYR A 251 14.41 -11.83 -7.48
N ALA A 252 15.09 -12.98 -7.39
CA ALA A 252 14.73 -14.06 -6.48
C ALA A 252 14.54 -13.60 -5.02
N PRO A 253 15.46 -12.82 -4.39
CA PRO A 253 15.27 -12.35 -3.03
C PRO A 253 14.11 -11.36 -2.88
N LEU A 254 13.71 -10.64 -3.94
CA LEU A 254 12.50 -9.82 -3.93
C LEU A 254 11.26 -10.70 -3.78
N ILE A 255 11.20 -11.77 -4.56
CA ILE A 255 10.08 -12.72 -4.56
C ILE A 255 10.00 -13.42 -3.20
N GLU A 256 11.13 -13.88 -2.66
CA GLU A 256 11.20 -14.48 -1.32
C GLU A 256 10.74 -13.49 -0.24
N LEU A 257 11.17 -12.23 -0.32
CA LEU A 257 10.75 -11.16 0.61
C LEU A 257 9.23 -10.91 0.54
N LEU A 258 8.66 -10.88 -0.66
CA LEU A 258 7.21 -10.74 -0.87
C LEU A 258 6.43 -11.94 -0.32
N PHE A 259 6.87 -13.17 -0.58
CA PHE A 259 6.22 -14.35 -0.04
C PHE A 259 6.31 -14.43 1.49
N LEU A 260 7.47 -14.14 2.07
CA LEU A 260 7.63 -14.17 3.52
C LEU A 260 6.80 -13.07 4.21
N SER A 261 6.74 -11.88 3.61
CA SER A 261 5.89 -10.80 4.14
C SER A 261 4.40 -11.12 4.01
N LEU A 262 3.94 -11.70 2.88
CA LEU A 262 2.59 -12.24 2.75
C LEU A 262 2.31 -13.31 3.81
N PHE A 263 3.25 -14.21 4.07
CA PHE A 263 3.13 -15.24 5.09
C PHE A 263 2.91 -14.62 6.48
N PHE A 264 3.68 -13.60 6.87
CA PHE A 264 3.46 -12.90 8.14
C PHE A 264 2.09 -12.22 8.21
N VAL A 265 1.62 -11.61 7.12
CA VAL A 265 0.28 -11.02 7.04
C VAL A 265 -0.80 -12.09 7.23
N THR A 266 -0.65 -13.26 6.59
CA THR A 266 -1.60 -14.37 6.74
C THR A 266 -1.62 -14.95 8.15
N ILE A 267 -0.47 -15.08 8.81
CA ILE A 267 -0.41 -15.49 10.23
C ILE A 267 -1.10 -14.45 11.11
N GLY A 268 -0.83 -13.16 10.89
CA GLY A 268 -1.46 -12.07 11.64
C GLY A 268 -2.99 -12.10 11.51
N LEU A 269 -3.49 -12.32 10.29
CA LEU A 269 -4.92 -12.50 10.01
C LEU A 269 -5.50 -13.74 10.69
N ALA A 270 -4.85 -14.90 10.57
CA ALA A 270 -5.29 -16.14 11.18
C ALA A 270 -5.31 -16.06 12.72
N ALA A 271 -4.28 -15.47 13.33
CA ALA A 271 -4.22 -15.26 14.77
C ALA A 271 -5.37 -14.35 15.25
N ARG A 272 -5.68 -13.28 14.51
CA ARG A 272 -6.82 -12.40 14.81
C ARG A 272 -8.15 -13.14 14.68
N TYR A 273 -8.30 -13.94 13.63
CA TYR A 273 -9.50 -14.75 13.44
C TYR A 273 -9.73 -15.69 14.62
N LEU A 274 -8.71 -16.46 15.01
CA LEU A 274 -8.78 -17.40 16.13
C LEU A 274 -9.04 -16.69 17.47
N LEU A 275 -8.40 -15.54 17.70
CA LEU A 275 -8.61 -14.74 18.92
C LEU A 275 -10.03 -14.19 18.99
N HIS A 276 -10.59 -13.74 17.87
CA HIS A 276 -11.98 -13.29 17.79
C HIS A 276 -12.94 -14.47 18.02
N GLU A 277 -12.66 -15.63 17.43
CA GLU A 277 -13.49 -16.82 17.63
C GLU A 277 -13.45 -17.32 19.08
N TYR A 278 -12.28 -17.33 19.71
CA TYR A 278 -12.11 -17.65 21.12
C TYR A 278 -12.90 -16.70 22.03
N ARG A 279 -12.78 -15.37 21.80
CA ARG A 279 -13.56 -14.36 22.53
C ARG A 279 -15.06 -14.56 22.34
N ARG A 280 -15.50 -14.88 21.13
CA ARG A 280 -16.92 -15.17 20.83
C ARG A 280 -17.41 -16.41 21.58
N ARG A 281 -16.64 -17.50 21.60
CA ARG A 281 -16.99 -18.73 22.32
C ARG A 281 -17.12 -18.46 23.83
N ARG A 282 -16.18 -17.70 24.40
CA ARG A 282 -16.21 -17.31 25.82
C ARG A 282 -17.39 -16.40 26.16
N ALA A 283 -17.70 -15.42 25.30
CA ALA A 283 -18.86 -14.56 25.47
C ALA A 283 -20.18 -15.34 25.42
N LYS A 284 -20.31 -16.29 24.47
CA LYS A 284 -21.48 -17.19 24.42
C LYS A 284 -21.61 -18.03 25.68
N GLN A 285 -20.51 -18.63 26.15
CA GLN A 285 -20.48 -19.43 27.38
C GLN A 285 -20.86 -18.60 28.62
N ALA A 286 -20.39 -17.34 28.71
CA ALA A 286 -20.74 -16.44 29.80
C ALA A 286 -22.22 -16.02 29.77
N VAL A 287 -22.78 -15.74 28.59
CA VAL A 287 -24.21 -15.43 28.42
C VAL A 287 -25.07 -16.65 28.76
N THR A 288 -24.70 -17.85 28.30
CA THR A 288 -25.44 -19.09 28.65
C THR A 288 -25.31 -19.49 30.11
N ALA A 289 -24.26 -19.04 30.82
CA ALA A 289 -24.09 -19.27 32.25
C ALA A 289 -24.82 -18.22 33.11
N ALA A 290 -25.05 -17.02 32.57
CA ALA A 290 -25.79 -15.94 33.23
C ALA A 290 -27.31 -16.06 33.01
N ASP A 291 -27.73 -16.45 31.81
CA ASP A 291 -29.14 -16.72 31.47
C ASP A 291 -29.39 -18.23 31.50
N GLY A 292 -29.88 -18.73 32.64
CA GLY A 292 -30.46 -20.05 32.75
C GLY A 292 -31.71 -20.17 31.85
N GLY A 293 -31.50 -20.50 30.58
CA GLY A 293 -32.57 -20.80 29.63
C GLY A 293 -32.92 -19.67 28.67
N SER A 294 -32.70 -19.94 27.38
CA SER A 294 -33.35 -19.30 26.22
C SER A 294 -33.35 -17.77 26.16
N VAL A 295 -32.27 -17.20 25.64
CA VAL A 295 -32.36 -15.96 24.86
C VAL A 295 -31.74 -16.20 23.49
N ALA A 296 -32.62 -16.36 22.49
CA ALA A 296 -32.31 -16.18 21.08
C ALA A 296 -31.97 -14.70 20.82
N GLY A 297 -30.86 -14.24 21.39
CA GLY A 297 -30.32 -12.92 21.18
C GLY A 297 -29.60 -12.92 19.84
N PHE A 298 -30.21 -12.28 18.84
CA PHE A 298 -29.67 -12.06 17.51
C PHE A 298 -28.21 -11.61 17.59
N SER A 299 -27.28 -12.54 17.38
CA SER A 299 -25.88 -12.23 17.17
C SER A 299 -25.81 -11.40 15.89
N SER A 300 -25.18 -10.23 15.91
CA SER A 300 -24.88 -9.43 14.71
C SER A 300 -24.20 -10.24 13.59
N ALA A 301 -23.52 -11.35 13.95
CA ALA A 301 -22.98 -12.33 13.02
C ALA A 301 -24.02 -13.24 12.34
N GLN A 302 -25.18 -13.45 12.96
CA GLN A 302 -26.32 -14.23 12.43
C GLN A 302 -27.29 -13.32 11.64
N ALA A 303 -27.40 -12.04 12.01
CA ALA A 303 -27.99 -11.02 11.14
C ALA A 303 -27.15 -10.80 9.86
N ALA A 304 -25.82 -10.89 9.95
CA ALA A 304 -24.93 -10.91 8.78
C ALA A 304 -25.05 -12.21 7.94
N MET A 305 -25.55 -13.31 8.51
CA MET A 305 -25.88 -14.53 7.76
C MET A 305 -27.26 -14.47 7.09
N ALA A 306 -28.12 -13.52 7.45
CA ALA A 306 -29.46 -13.35 6.86
C ALA A 306 -29.46 -12.59 5.52
N GLY A 307 -28.29 -12.26 4.98
CA GLY A 307 -28.10 -11.69 3.65
C GLY A 307 -27.19 -10.48 3.68
N TYR A 308 -25.92 -10.65 3.29
CA TYR A 308 -25.10 -9.52 2.90
C TYR A 308 -25.81 -8.80 1.74
N LYS A 309 -26.36 -7.62 2.03
CA LYS A 309 -26.93 -6.73 1.02
C LYS A 309 -25.96 -5.57 0.82
N ARG A 310 -25.60 -5.32 -0.45
CA ARG A 310 -24.79 -4.17 -0.84
C ARG A 310 -25.53 -2.88 -0.41
N LEU A 311 -24.76 -1.87 0.00
CA LEU A 311 -25.35 -0.56 0.29
C LEU A 311 -25.81 0.10 -1.02
N PRO A 312 -26.78 1.03 -0.98
CA PRO A 312 -27.27 1.69 -2.20
C PRO A 312 -26.16 2.31 -3.05
N LEU A 313 -25.09 2.80 -2.43
CA LEU A 313 -23.93 3.31 -3.16
C LEU A 313 -23.04 2.20 -3.74
N GLU A 314 -22.88 1.08 -3.04
CA GLU A 314 -22.16 -0.09 -3.58
C GLU A 314 -22.91 -0.69 -4.77
N GLU A 315 -24.24 -0.66 -4.74
CA GLU A 315 -25.12 -1.05 -5.86
C GLU A 315 -24.98 -0.06 -7.03
N LEU A 316 -24.99 1.25 -6.76
CA LEU A 316 -24.83 2.28 -7.81
C LEU A 316 -23.48 2.22 -8.51
N LEU A 317 -22.41 1.92 -7.76
CA LEU A 317 -21.04 1.85 -8.28
C LEU A 317 -20.69 0.47 -8.85
N ASP A 318 -21.53 -0.54 -8.61
CA ASP A 318 -21.23 -1.96 -8.84
C ASP A 318 -19.87 -2.39 -8.25
N VAL A 319 -19.51 -1.83 -7.10
CA VAL A 319 -18.26 -2.14 -6.39
C VAL A 319 -18.58 -2.48 -4.93
N PRO A 320 -18.25 -3.70 -4.45
CA PRO A 320 -18.45 -4.08 -3.05
C PRO A 320 -17.35 -3.47 -2.17
N ILE A 321 -17.45 -2.17 -1.90
CA ILE A 321 -16.47 -1.36 -1.17
C ILE A 321 -16.13 -1.98 0.19
N ARG A 322 -17.13 -2.37 0.97
CA ARG A 322 -16.95 -2.98 2.31
C ARG A 322 -16.24 -4.32 2.26
N ALA A 323 -16.59 -5.15 1.28
CA ALA A 323 -15.96 -6.46 1.14
C ALA A 323 -14.52 -6.31 0.64
N LYS A 324 -14.22 -5.34 -0.23
CA LYS A 324 -12.87 -5.08 -0.76
C LYS A 324 -11.90 -4.42 0.24
N HIS A 325 -12.40 -3.77 1.28
CA HIS A 325 -11.58 -2.97 2.19
C HIS A 325 -10.98 -3.79 3.36
N ILE A 326 -9.99 -4.64 3.04
CA ILE A 326 -9.23 -5.41 4.04
C ILE A 326 -8.09 -4.60 4.67
N VAL A 327 -7.41 -3.74 3.90
CA VAL A 327 -6.32 -2.89 4.39
C VAL A 327 -6.92 -1.57 4.88
N ARG A 328 -6.64 -1.20 6.13
CA ARG A 328 -7.16 0.02 6.75
C ARG A 328 -6.02 0.90 7.24
N SER A 329 -6.06 2.19 6.93
CA SER A 329 -5.00 3.12 7.31
C SER A 329 -5.33 3.95 8.56
N GLY A 330 -6.51 3.75 9.16
CA GLY A 330 -6.94 4.35 10.42
C GLY A 330 -7.31 3.30 11.47
N GLY A 331 -7.51 3.76 12.70
CA GLY A 331 -7.72 2.90 13.87
C GLY A 331 -9.05 2.13 13.87
N ILE A 332 -9.43 1.61 15.04
CA ILE A 332 -10.52 0.66 15.36
C ILE A 332 -11.95 1.08 14.88
N GLY A 333 -12.09 2.18 14.15
CA GLY A 333 -13.34 2.64 13.57
C GLY A 333 -13.95 1.63 12.58
N GLY A 334 -15.26 1.47 12.65
CA GLY A 334 -16.02 0.68 11.68
C GLY A 334 -16.04 1.36 10.31
N LEU A 335 -16.19 0.57 9.25
CA LEU A 335 -16.41 1.07 7.89
C LEU A 335 -17.73 1.83 7.75
N GLU A 336 -18.63 1.63 8.70
CA GLU A 336 -20.01 2.07 8.62
C GLU A 336 -20.31 3.14 9.66
N LYS A 337 -21.25 4.00 9.31
CA LYS A 337 -21.93 4.95 10.18
C LYS A 337 -23.41 4.58 10.16
N THR A 338 -23.96 4.24 11.31
CA THR A 338 -25.41 4.07 11.47
C THR A 338 -26.04 5.42 11.82
N ILE A 339 -27.00 5.85 11.00
CA ILE A 339 -27.82 7.05 11.27
C ILE A 339 -29.28 6.60 11.33
N GLY A 340 -29.82 6.44 12.54
CA GLY A 340 -31.11 5.79 12.72
C GLY A 340 -31.03 4.30 12.37
N ASP A 341 -31.95 3.82 11.54
CA ASP A 341 -32.00 2.43 11.07
C ASP A 341 -31.19 2.18 9.79
N GLU A 342 -30.66 3.24 9.16
CA GLU A 342 -29.91 3.14 7.90
C GLU A 342 -28.39 3.12 8.13
N GLN A 343 -27.72 2.26 7.36
CA GLN A 343 -26.26 2.12 7.35
C GLN A 343 -25.68 2.92 6.18
N PHE A 344 -24.68 3.76 6.46
CA PHE A 344 -23.94 4.53 5.46
C PHE A 344 -22.45 4.24 5.58
N LEU A 345 -21.69 4.42 4.49
CA LEU A 345 -20.24 4.38 4.57
C LEU A 345 -19.70 5.75 4.98
N TRP A 346 -18.50 5.77 5.56
CA TRP A 346 -17.82 7.02 5.85
C TRP A 346 -17.40 7.74 4.55
N PRO A 347 -17.48 9.08 4.49
CA PRO A 347 -17.09 9.85 3.31
C PRO A 347 -15.70 9.51 2.76
N VAL A 348 -14.76 9.20 3.64
CA VAL A 348 -13.39 8.76 3.33
C VAL A 348 -13.35 7.59 2.36
N GLN A 349 -14.27 6.64 2.49
CA GLN A 349 -14.25 5.39 1.72
C GLN A 349 -14.72 5.60 0.29
N TYR A 350 -15.63 6.55 0.06
CA TYR A 350 -16.03 6.98 -1.29
C TYR A 350 -14.84 7.63 -2.02
N LEU A 351 -14.09 8.48 -1.30
CA LEU A 351 -12.92 9.18 -1.85
C LEU A 351 -11.83 8.21 -2.28
N LEU A 352 -11.61 7.14 -1.52
CA LEU A 352 -10.66 6.08 -1.82
C LEU A 352 -10.97 5.39 -3.16
N HIS A 353 -12.27 5.24 -3.47
CA HIS A 353 -12.77 4.63 -4.70
C HIS A 353 -12.97 5.61 -5.86
N GLY A 354 -12.55 6.87 -5.68
CA GLY A 354 -12.63 7.86 -6.75
C GLY A 354 -13.97 8.61 -6.82
N VAL A 355 -14.79 8.57 -5.78
CA VAL A 355 -16.10 9.25 -5.73
C VAL A 355 -16.06 10.44 -4.78
N LEU A 356 -16.53 11.58 -5.25
CA LEU A 356 -16.71 12.82 -4.50
C LEU A 356 -18.19 13.13 -4.38
N LEU A 357 -18.60 13.60 -3.20
CA LEU A 357 -19.93 14.15 -2.97
C LEU A 357 -19.83 15.67 -3.06
N GLU A 358 -20.37 16.24 -4.13
CA GLU A 358 -20.39 17.68 -4.37
C GLU A 358 -21.67 18.29 -3.78
N ASN A 359 -21.49 19.22 -2.84
CA ASN A 359 -22.57 19.95 -2.15
C ASN A 359 -23.64 19.05 -1.50
N ASP A 360 -23.28 17.87 -1.03
CA ASP A 360 -24.18 16.84 -0.48
C ASP A 360 -25.30 16.38 -1.42
N ARG A 361 -25.19 16.65 -2.73
CA ARG A 361 -26.27 16.43 -3.70
C ARG A 361 -25.86 15.69 -4.96
N TYR A 362 -24.62 15.87 -5.43
CA TYR A 362 -24.15 15.27 -6.67
C TYR A 362 -22.95 14.36 -6.42
N LEU A 363 -22.89 13.22 -7.12
CA LEU A 363 -21.71 12.36 -7.12
C LEU A 363 -20.86 12.72 -8.34
N SER A 364 -19.59 13.05 -8.11
CA SER A 364 -18.62 13.32 -9.16
C SER A 364 -17.41 12.40 -9.04
N THR A 365 -16.76 12.08 -10.16
CA THR A 365 -15.54 11.26 -10.15
C THR A 365 -14.31 12.10 -9.86
N ARG A 366 -13.41 11.59 -9.02
CA ARG A 366 -12.09 12.19 -8.76
C ARG A 366 -11.23 12.19 -10.02
N ARG A 367 -10.36 13.19 -10.15
CA ARG A 367 -9.38 13.21 -11.25
C ARG A 367 -8.39 12.05 -11.08
N GLY A 368 -8.07 11.36 -12.18
CA GLY A 368 -7.16 10.20 -12.20
C GLY A 368 -7.81 8.83 -11.95
N PHE A 369 -9.12 8.80 -11.70
CA PHE A 369 -9.93 7.58 -11.69
C PHE A 369 -10.74 7.50 -12.99
N TYR A 370 -10.64 6.38 -13.69
CA TYR A 370 -11.37 6.18 -14.95
C TYR A 370 -12.70 5.47 -14.67
N ARG A 371 -13.81 6.12 -15.08
CA ARG A 371 -15.16 5.52 -15.20
C ARG A 371 -15.67 4.81 -13.93
N VAL A 372 -15.72 5.55 -12.83
CA VAL A 372 -16.25 5.04 -11.54
C VAL A 372 -17.78 5.07 -11.48
N LEU A 373 -18.42 5.98 -12.22
CA LEU A 373 -19.87 6.07 -12.32
C LEU A 373 -20.32 5.43 -13.64
N PRO A 374 -21.35 4.54 -13.63
CA PRO A 374 -21.99 4.14 -14.87
C PRO A 374 -22.55 5.37 -15.57
N ILE A 375 -22.38 5.46 -16.89
CA ILE A 375 -23.05 6.47 -17.70
C ILE A 375 -24.54 6.13 -17.63
N GLN A 376 -25.28 6.80 -16.76
CA GLN A 376 -26.73 6.75 -16.83
C GLN A 376 -27.11 7.66 -17.99
N GLU A 377 -27.37 7.05 -19.15
CA GLU A 377 -28.01 7.76 -20.25
C GLU A 377 -29.30 8.36 -19.70
N CYS A 378 -29.34 9.69 -19.64
CA CYS A 378 -30.55 10.43 -19.34
C CYS A 378 -31.48 10.24 -20.55
N ILE A 379 -32.26 9.15 -20.56
CA ILE A 379 -33.43 9.07 -21.43
C ILE A 379 -34.54 9.83 -20.71
N ASP A 380 -34.52 11.15 -20.85
CA ASP A 380 -35.71 11.99 -20.75
C ASP A 380 -35.81 12.79 -22.06
N SER A 381 -36.14 12.07 -23.14
CA SER A 381 -36.67 12.67 -24.36
C SER A 381 -38.10 12.21 -24.53
N ASN A 382 -39.01 12.85 -23.78
CA ASN A 382 -40.42 12.98 -24.15
C ASN A 382 -40.94 14.35 -23.70
N THR A 383 -40.33 15.40 -24.22
CA THR A 383 -41.03 16.65 -24.49
C THR A 383 -41.93 16.45 -25.70
N GLY A 384 -43.26 16.45 -25.50
CA GLY A 384 -44.17 16.59 -26.63
C GLY A 384 -45.62 16.13 -26.45
N GLN A 385 -46.38 16.68 -25.50
CA GLN A 385 -47.79 16.98 -25.78
C GLN A 385 -48.39 17.99 -24.79
N GLN A 386 -48.75 19.15 -25.34
CA GLN A 386 -49.58 20.17 -24.71
C GLN A 386 -50.98 19.63 -24.40
N ARG A 387 -51.55 19.98 -23.25
CA ARG A 387 -52.89 20.58 -23.17
C ARG A 387 -53.20 21.20 -21.79
N ASN A 388 -53.35 22.52 -21.83
CA ASN A 388 -54.18 23.43 -21.03
C ASN A 388 -54.86 22.91 -19.75
N GLU A 389 -54.62 23.60 -18.63
CA GLU A 389 -55.67 24.25 -17.80
C GLU A 389 -55.04 25.28 -16.82
N ALA A 390 -55.88 26.21 -16.36
CA ALA A 390 -55.62 27.62 -15.99
C ALA A 390 -54.97 27.86 -14.59
N PRO A 391 -54.61 29.12 -14.21
CA PRO A 391 -53.76 29.42 -13.07
C PRO A 391 -54.55 29.52 -11.77
N VAL A 392 -54.03 28.91 -10.70
CA VAL A 392 -54.45 29.19 -9.32
C VAL A 392 -53.28 29.85 -8.61
N GLU A 393 -53.54 31.08 -8.17
CA GLU A 393 -52.70 31.92 -7.32
C GLU A 393 -52.77 31.43 -5.87
N GLU A 394 -51.63 31.46 -5.16
CA GLU A 394 -51.40 31.36 -3.69
C GLU A 394 -50.18 30.43 -3.42
N THR A 395 -49.23 30.68 -2.52
CA THR A 395 -48.87 31.75 -1.58
C THR A 395 -47.43 31.48 -1.15
N ASN A 396 -46.74 32.52 -0.70
CA ASN A 396 -45.38 32.47 -0.15
C ASN A 396 -45.19 31.36 0.92
N GLY A 397 -44.29 30.42 0.65
CA GLY A 397 -43.89 29.38 1.60
C GLY A 397 -42.50 28.84 1.27
N SER A 398 -41.59 28.97 2.22
CA SER A 398 -40.19 28.55 2.22
C SER A 398 -39.94 27.14 1.65
N PRO A 399 -38.76 26.86 1.06
CA PRO A 399 -38.51 25.63 0.32
C PRO A 399 -38.48 24.42 1.27
N LYS A 400 -39.59 23.71 1.34
CA LYS A 400 -39.70 22.39 1.97
C LYS A 400 -38.83 21.40 1.19
N ARG A 401 -37.75 20.99 1.85
CA ARG A 401 -37.00 19.74 1.74
C ARG A 401 -37.81 18.61 1.06
N ARG A 402 -37.64 18.42 -0.26
CA ARG A 402 -38.19 17.26 -0.97
C ARG A 402 -37.36 16.02 -0.62
N ARG A 403 -37.97 15.11 0.14
CA ARG A 403 -37.52 13.72 0.31
C ARG A 403 -37.78 12.98 -1.01
N TYR A 404 -36.76 12.32 -1.55
CA TYR A 404 -36.97 11.28 -2.55
C TYR A 404 -37.24 9.97 -1.81
N THR A 405 -38.50 9.57 -1.75
CA THR A 405 -38.90 8.20 -1.45
C THR A 405 -38.90 7.45 -2.78
N ALA A 406 -37.93 6.55 -2.98
CA ALA A 406 -38.00 5.56 -4.05
C ALA A 406 -38.97 4.46 -3.59
N SER A 407 -40.24 4.61 -3.93
CA SER A 407 -41.21 3.53 -3.95
C SER A 407 -41.20 2.92 -5.36
N VAL A 408 -40.77 1.67 -5.51
CA VAL A 408 -41.23 0.85 -6.63
C VAL A 408 -41.45 -0.57 -6.11
N PHE A 409 -42.74 -0.88 -5.92
CA PHE A 409 -43.28 -2.21 -6.12
C PHE A 409 -43.69 -2.34 -7.59
N ASN A 410 -43.37 -3.52 -8.14
CA ASN A 410 -43.85 -4.23 -9.33
C ASN A 410 -42.79 -4.45 -10.41
#